data_AF-A0A4S2AZY4-F1
#
_entry.id   AF-A0A4S2AZY4-F1
#
_cell.length_a   1.000
_cell.length_b   1.000
_cell.length_c   1.000
_cell.angle_alpha   90.00
_cell.angle_beta   90.00
_cell.angle_gamma   90.00
#
_symmetry.space_group_name_H-M   'P 1'
#
loop_
_entity.id
_entity.type
_entity.pdbx_description
1 polymer ?
#
loop_
_entity_poly.entity_id
_entity_poly.type
_entity_poly.pdbx_seq_one_letter_code
_entity_poly.pdbx_strand_id
1 'polypeptide(L)' 'MTSYDTLLVLARLILPVELLDCFDIVEIENDAEMLTIHLDEQNLPPLSPTVHSLESKGFLPAVYIRDFPIRDRKVT' A
#
# COMPACT_ATOMS: atom_id res chain seq x y z
N MET A 1 -3.72 -13.12 30.34
CA MET A 1 -3.15 -12.25 29.29
C MET A 1 -1.75 -12.74 29.03
N THR A 2 -1.49 -13.13 27.80
CA THR A 2 -0.16 -13.58 27.39
C THR A 2 0.76 -12.36 27.25
N SER A 3 2.07 -12.55 27.30
CA SER A 3 3.03 -11.45 27.10
C SER A 3 2.87 -10.79 25.72
N TYR A 4 2.36 -11.53 24.74
CA TYR A 4 2.08 -11.05 23.39
C TYR A 4 0.91 -10.05 23.37
N ASP A 5 -0.17 -10.32 24.12
CA ASP A 5 -1.32 -9.40 24.23
C ASP A 5 -0.88 -8.04 24.77
N THR A 6 0.00 -8.04 25.77
CA THR A 6 0.54 -6.81 26.37
C THR A 6 1.41 -6.03 25.38
N LEU A 7 2.24 -6.70 24.59
CA LEU A 7 3.07 -6.06 23.55
C LEU A 7 2.21 -5.47 22.43
N LEU A 8 1.15 -6.15 22.03
CA LEU A 8 0.20 -5.65 21.02
C LEU A 8 -0.50 -4.37 21.50
N VAL A 9 -0.89 -4.32 22.77
CA VAL A 9 -1.49 -3.11 23.38
C VAL A 9 -0.50 -1.95 23.36
N LEU A 10 0.77 -2.19 23.69
CA LEU A 10 1.81 -1.16 23.65
C LEU A 10 2.05 -0.66 22.21
N ALA A 11 2.13 -1.57 21.24
CA ALA A 11 2.29 -1.22 19.83
C ALA A 11 1.12 -0.34 19.34
N ARG A 12 -0.12 -0.64 19.73
CA ARG A 12 -1.32 0.17 19.43
C ARG A 12 -1.35 1.55 20.07
N LEU A 13 -0.56 1.79 21.13
CA LEU A 13 -0.45 3.10 21.76
C LEU A 13 0.58 4.00 21.06
N ILE A 14 1.59 3.39 20.43
CA ILE A 14 2.69 4.09 19.77
C ILE A 14 2.38 4.31 18.28
N LEU A 15 1.76 3.32 17.63
CA LEU A 15 1.44 3.33 16.22
C LEU A 15 -0.06 3.61 16.01
N PRO A 16 -0.44 4.24 14.89
CA PRO A 16 -1.85 4.38 14.52
C PRO A 16 -2.56 3.02 14.50
N VAL A 17 -3.79 3.00 15.02
CA VAL A 17 -4.57 1.77 15.21
C VAL A 17 -4.76 0.97 13.92
N GLU A 18 -4.92 1.67 12.80
CA GLU A 18 -5.15 1.13 11.46
C GLU A 18 -3.89 0.49 10.85
N LEU A 19 -2.70 0.85 11.34
CA LEU A 19 -1.43 0.38 10.78
C LEU A 19 -1.22 -1.10 11.06
N LEU A 20 -1.55 -1.55 12.28
CA LEU A 20 -1.42 -2.94 12.70
C LEU A 20 -2.50 -3.86 12.12
N ASP A 21 -3.53 -3.29 11.50
CA ASP A 21 -4.56 -4.06 10.79
C ASP A 21 -4.13 -4.41 9.35
N CYS A 22 -3.18 -3.64 8.78
CA CYS A 22 -2.72 -3.79 7.39
C CYS A 22 -1.24 -4.21 7.29
N PHE A 23 -0.43 -4.03 8.33
CA PHE A 23 1.01 -4.26 8.30
C PHE A 23 1.47 -5.18 9.42
N ASP A 24 2.41 -6.06 9.09
CA ASP A 24 3.12 -6.91 10.05
C ASP A 24 4.46 -6.29 10.42
N ILE A 25 4.83 -6.36 11.71
CA ILE A 25 6.16 -5.96 12.17
C ILE A 25 7.13 -7.10 11.84
N VAL A 26 8.08 -6.82 10.95
CA VAL A 26 9.09 -7.81 10.51
C VAL A 26 10.40 -7.67 11.27
N GLU A 27 10.76 -6.46 11.67
CA GLU A 27 12.02 -6.19 12.36
C GLU A 27 11.94 -4.92 13.22
N ILE A 28 12.72 -4.91 14.30
CA ILE A 28 12.83 -3.76 15.21
C ILE A 28 14.31 -3.53 15.46
N GLU A 29 14.81 -2.39 15.03
CA GLU A 29 16.16 -1.91 15.32
C GLU A 29 16.08 -0.84 16.41
N ASN A 30 16.95 -0.95 17.42
CA ASN A 30 16.98 0.00 18.53
C ASN A 30 18.41 0.52 18.70
N ASP A 31 18.63 1.73 18.23
CA ASP A 31 19.86 2.49 18.44
C ASP A 31 19.74 3.38 19.68
N ALA A 32 20.87 3.90 20.16
CA ALA A 32 20.94 4.69 21.40
C ALA A 32 19.99 5.92 21.43
N GLU A 33 19.60 6.43 20.26
CA GLU A 33 18.77 7.64 20.11
C GLU A 33 17.50 7.41 19.28
N MET A 34 17.35 6.26 18.63
CA MET A 34 16.27 6.03 17.65
C MET A 34 15.78 4.59 17.66
N LEU A 35 14.46 4.45 17.61
CA LEU A 35 13.77 3.17 17.41
C LEU A 35 13.25 3.12 15.97
N THR A 36 13.72 2.15 15.19
CA THR A 36 13.28 1.91 13.82
C THR A 36 12.44 0.63 13.80
N ILE A 37 11.19 0.74 13.32
CA ILE A 37 10.26 -0.38 13.20
C ILE A 37 10.02 -0.64 11.72
N HIS A 38 10.40 -1.82 11.25
CA HIS A 38 10.19 -2.25 9.88
C HIS A 38 8.84 -2.97 9.76
N LEU A 39 8.07 -2.58 8.75
CA LEU A 39 6.69 -3.00 8.53
C LEU A 39 6.55 -3.52 7.11
N ASP A 40 6.01 -4.73 6.96
CA ASP A 40 5.60 -5.27 5.67
C ASP A 40 4.08 -5.25 5.55
N GLU A 41 3.59 -4.83 4.37
CA GLU A 41 2.16 -4.83 4.08
C GLU A 41 1.64 -6.26 3.97
N GLN A 42 0.59 -6.57 4.73
CA GLN A 42 -0.07 -7.85 4.62
C GLN A 42 -0.73 -7.96 3.25
N ASN A 43 -0.59 -9.12 2.62
CA ASN A 43 -1.29 -9.44 1.37
C ASN A 43 -2.76 -9.79 1.65
N LEU A 44 -3.51 -8.84 2.21
CA LEU A 44 -4.93 -8.98 2.48
C LEU A 44 -5.73 -8.67 1.22
N PRO A 45 -6.77 -9.46 0.92
CA PRO A 45 -7.74 -9.04 -0.09
C PRO A 45 -8.35 -7.71 0.36
N PRO A 46 -8.69 -6.81 -0.58
CA PRO A 46 -9.26 -5.51 -0.25
C PRO A 46 -10.47 -5.67 0.68
N LEU A 47 -10.50 -4.92 1.79
CA LEU A 47 -11.49 -5.05 2.87
C LEU A 47 -12.95 -4.90 2.41
N SER A 48 -13.17 -4.34 1.22
CA SER A 48 -14.51 -4.18 0.68
C SER A 48 -14.89 -5.40 -0.19
N PRO A 49 -15.95 -6.15 0.16
CA PRO A 49 -16.73 -6.89 -0.82
C PRO A 49 -17.56 -5.88 -1.61
N THR A 50 -16.92 -4.91 -2.25
CA THR A 50 -17.49 -4.31 -3.45
C THR A 50 -17.00 -5.30 -4.50
N VAL A 51 -17.77 -6.30 -4.93
CA VAL A 51 -18.81 -6.18 -5.97
C VAL A 51 -18.70 -4.92 -6.86
N HIS A 52 -17.54 -4.30 -6.98
CA HIS A 52 -17.11 -3.90 -8.29
C HIS A 52 -16.80 -5.23 -8.96
N SER A 53 -17.56 -5.57 -10.00
CA SER A 53 -17.09 -6.59 -10.93
C SER A 53 -15.65 -6.19 -11.26
N LEU A 54 -14.69 -6.98 -10.77
CA LEU A 54 -13.30 -6.87 -11.19
C LEU A 54 -13.31 -7.33 -12.66
N GLU A 55 -13.76 -6.43 -13.52
CA GLU A 55 -13.73 -6.61 -14.94
C GLU A 55 -12.29 -6.48 -15.35
N SER A 56 -11.72 -7.59 -15.82
CA SER A 56 -10.55 -7.50 -16.67
C SER A 56 -10.91 -6.50 -17.77
N LYS A 57 -10.25 -5.34 -17.80
CA LYS A 57 -10.36 -4.39 -18.91
C LYS A 57 -9.77 -4.97 -20.21
N GLY A 58 -9.43 -6.26 -20.22
CA GLY A 58 -8.69 -6.93 -21.26
C GLY A 58 -7.30 -6.31 -21.40
N PHE A 59 -6.52 -6.91 -22.29
CA PHE A 59 -5.40 -6.19 -22.87
C PHE A 59 -5.98 -5.35 -24.00
N LEU A 60 -5.92 -4.02 -23.87
CA LEU A 60 -6.21 -3.15 -24.99
C LEU A 60 -5.17 -3.43 -26.09
N PRO A 61 -5.58 -3.54 -27.36
CA PRO A 61 -4.62 -3.66 -28.46
C PRO A 61 -3.68 -2.47 -28.44
N ALA A 62 -2.45 -2.65 -28.93
CA ALA A 62 -1.45 -1.59 -28.97
C ALA A 62 -2.02 -0.34 -29.68
N VAL A 63 -2.19 0.75 -28.93
CA VAL A 63 -2.71 2.02 -29.46
C VAL A 63 -1.53 2.92 -29.79
N TYR A 64 -1.47 3.38 -31.04
CA TYR A 64 -0.53 4.41 -31.45
C TYR A 64 -1.08 5.78 -31.04
N ILE A 65 -0.54 6.34 -29.97
CA ILE A 65 -0.79 7.76 -29.62
C ILE A 65 0.02 8.60 -30.60
N ARG A 66 -0.65 9.12 -31.62
CA ARG A 66 -0.06 10.10 -32.54
C ARG A 66 -0.41 11.49 -32.05
N ASP A 67 0.53 12.08 -31.32
CA ASP A 67 0.51 13.48 -30.85
C ASP A 67 0.80 14.43 -32.04
N PHE A 68 0.01 14.32 -33.12
CA PHE A 68 0.17 15.13 -34.33
C PHE A 68 -1.11 15.91 -34.64
N PRO A 69 -1.05 17.25 -34.71
CA PRO A 69 0.15 18.07 -34.54
C PRO A 69 0.50 18.27 -33.07
N ILE A 70 1.80 18.14 -32.77
CA ILE A 70 2.39 18.66 -31.53
C ILE A 70 1.96 20.13 -31.42
N ARG A 71 1.52 20.57 -30.23
CA ARG A 71 1.04 21.94 -30.00
C ARG A 71 1.95 22.96 -30.73
N ASP A 72 1.31 23.86 -31.47
CA ASP A 72 1.91 24.91 -32.31
C ASP A 72 2.63 24.49 -33.61
N ARG A 73 2.51 23.24 -34.08
CA ARG A 73 3.10 22.85 -35.38
C ARG A 73 2.05 22.56 -36.44
N LYS A 74 1.67 23.57 -37.24
CA LYS A 74 0.75 23.40 -38.37
C LYS A 74 1.39 22.50 -39.43
N VAL A 75 0.67 21.45 -39.85
CA VAL A 75 1.05 20.61 -40.99
C VAL A 75 0.53 21.29 -42.26
N THR A 76 1.44 21.64 -43.17
CA THR A 76 1.13 22.27 -44.47
C THR A 76 0.83 21.22 -45.51
#